data_AF-A0A6P1ZBT1-F1
#
_entry.id   AF-A0A6P1ZBT1-F1
#
_cell.length_a   1.000
_cell.length_b   1.000
_cell.length_c   1.000
_cell.angle_alpha   90.00
_cell.angle_beta   90.00
_cell.angle_gamma   90.00
#
_symmetry.space_group_name_H-M   'P 1'
#
loop_
_entity.id
_entity.type
_entity.pdbx_description
1 polymer ?
#
loop_
_entity_poly.entity_id
_entity_poly.type
_entity_poly.pdbx_seq_one_letter_code
_entity_poly.pdbx_strand_id
1 'polypeptide(L)'
;MPALIRANKILDYLSRHEADMSEIMSEVGLPKSTVDSLLLTLEEIGFGRRLPGGQKFTLGLRHFEPGTITVAKLSIRDQAISRLQQLSQQEKVTCQHGALDSTQSVSVLKVDPHDAILINSWEVKRLTLNLSAMGKVLLAWLPRERQDELIESLEFLPVTPKSFVDKNQFRNHLADV
;
A
#
# COMPACT_ATOMS: atom_id res chain seq x y z
N MET A 1 -16.96 -15.31 5.94
CA MET A 1 -16.23 -14.02 5.77
C MET A 1 -17.07 -12.90 6.37
N PRO A 2 -16.56 -12.11 7.33
CA PRO A 2 -17.28 -10.95 7.91
C PRO A 2 -17.64 -9.87 6.87
N ALA A 3 -18.65 -9.05 7.17
CA ALA A 3 -19.15 -8.00 6.27
C ALA A 3 -18.10 -6.95 5.91
N LEU A 4 -17.28 -6.54 6.89
CA LEU A 4 -16.21 -5.58 6.69
C LEU A 4 -15.18 -6.06 5.66
N ILE A 5 -14.80 -7.34 5.69
CA ILE A 5 -13.84 -7.91 4.73
C ILE A 5 -14.43 -7.90 3.32
N ARG A 6 -15.73 -8.22 3.18
CA ARG A 6 -16.42 -8.17 1.89
C ARG A 6 -16.50 -6.74 1.34
N ALA A 7 -16.82 -5.77 2.20
CA ALA A 7 -16.83 -4.36 1.83
C ALA A 7 -15.44 -3.88 1.38
N ASN A 8 -14.39 -4.29 2.10
CA ASN A 8 -13.02 -3.94 1.74
C ASN A 8 -12.63 -4.48 0.36
N LYS A 9 -13.02 -5.72 0.02
CA LYS A 9 -12.78 -6.28 -1.32
C LYS A 9 -13.42 -5.43 -2.43
N ILE A 10 -14.65 -4.94 -2.20
CA ILE A 10 -15.33 -4.06 -3.15
C ILE A 10 -14.58 -2.73 -3.28
N LEU A 11 -14.17 -2.12 -2.16
CA LEU A 11 -13.42 -0.87 -2.16
C LEU A 11 -12.04 -1.02 -2.83
N ASP A 12 -11.33 -2.11 -2.57
CA ASP A 12 -10.04 -2.41 -3.20
C ASP A 12 -10.19 -2.50 -4.72
N TYR A 13 -11.24 -3.16 -5.21
CA TYR A 13 -11.52 -3.23 -6.65
C TYR A 13 -11.88 -1.85 -7.23
N LEU A 14 -12.80 -1.13 -6.59
CA LEU A 14 -13.22 0.20 -7.03
C LEU A 14 -12.11 1.26 -6.92
N SER A 15 -11.04 1.00 -6.17
CA SER A 15 -9.86 1.88 -6.11
C SER A 15 -9.06 1.94 -7.42
N ARG A 16 -9.23 0.92 -8.28
CA ARG A 16 -8.52 0.78 -9.56
C ARG A 16 -9.46 0.81 -10.76
N HIS A 17 -10.77 0.66 -10.52
CA HIS A 17 -11.76 0.42 -11.57
C HIS A 17 -13.04 1.21 -11.34
N GLU A 18 -13.64 1.65 -12.45
CA GLU A 18 -15.03 2.09 -12.50
C GLU A 18 -15.89 0.94 -13.01
N ALA A 19 -16.70 0.36 -12.15
CA ALA A 19 -17.30 -0.94 -12.40
C ALA A 19 -18.81 -0.95 -12.20
N ASP A 20 -19.52 -1.72 -13.03
CA ASP A 20 -20.92 -2.03 -12.82
C ASP A 20 -21.12 -3.20 -11.83
N MET A 21 -22.39 -3.51 -11.53
CA MET A 21 -22.75 -4.58 -10.60
C MET A 21 -22.20 -5.95 -11.00
N SER A 22 -22.21 -6.27 -12.30
CA SER A 22 -21.77 -7.56 -12.82
C SER A 22 -20.26 -7.71 -12.70
N GLU A 23 -19.52 -6.65 -13.04
CA GLU A 23 -18.05 -6.58 -12.91
C GLU A 23 -17.63 -6.76 -11.44
N ILE A 24 -18.28 -6.02 -10.53
CA ILE A 24 -18.01 -6.13 -9.08
C ILE A 24 -18.30 -7.55 -8.59
N MET A 25 -19.47 -8.11 -8.90
CA MET A 25 -19.84 -9.47 -8.48
C MET A 25 -18.84 -10.51 -8.96
N SER A 26 -18.39 -10.40 -10.21
CA SER A 26 -17.42 -11.32 -10.81
C SER A 26 -16.08 -11.26 -10.09
N GLU A 27 -15.59 -10.06 -9.76
CA GLU A 27 -14.32 -9.90 -9.06
C GLU A 27 -14.39 -10.42 -7.62
N VAL A 28 -15.39 -9.99 -6.85
CA VAL A 28 -15.41 -10.27 -5.41
C VAL A 28 -15.98 -11.65 -5.07
N GLY A 29 -16.64 -12.31 -6.04
CA GLY A 29 -17.22 -13.65 -5.89
C GLY A 29 -18.38 -13.69 -4.90
N LEU A 30 -19.19 -12.62 -4.82
CA LEU A 30 -20.29 -12.50 -3.86
C LEU A 30 -21.66 -12.48 -4.57
N PRO A 31 -22.73 -13.01 -3.95
CA PRO A 31 -24.07 -12.94 -4.51
C PRO A 31 -24.56 -11.49 -4.67
N LYS A 32 -25.39 -11.25 -5.69
CA LYS A 32 -25.97 -9.92 -6.00
C LYS A 32 -26.55 -9.23 -4.76
N SER A 33 -27.39 -9.91 -3.99
CA SER A 33 -28.02 -9.32 -2.79
C SER A 33 -27.02 -8.83 -1.75
N THR A 34 -25.86 -9.48 -1.64
CA THR A 34 -24.79 -9.06 -0.74
C THR A 34 -24.06 -7.84 -1.29
N VAL A 35 -23.73 -7.83 -2.58
CA VAL A 35 -23.06 -6.70 -3.23
C VAL A 35 -23.95 -5.45 -3.21
N ASP A 36 -25.23 -5.58 -3.58
CA ASP A 36 -26.22 -4.50 -3.51
C ASP A 36 -26.28 -3.87 -2.10
N SER A 37 -26.45 -4.69 -1.06
CA SER A 37 -26.53 -4.20 0.32
C SER A 37 -25.24 -3.50 0.79
N LEU A 38 -24.07 -4.04 0.41
CA LEU A 38 -22.78 -3.44 0.73
C LEU A 38 -22.58 -2.12 -0.01
N LEU A 39 -22.90 -2.06 -1.31
CA LEU A 39 -22.78 -0.85 -2.10
C LEU A 39 -23.68 0.26 -1.57
N LEU A 40 -24.94 -0.05 -1.22
CA LEU A 40 -25.83 0.92 -0.57
C LEU A 40 -25.23 1.47 0.72
N THR A 41 -24.67 0.61 1.57
CA THR A 41 -24.02 1.04 2.82
C THR A 41 -22.79 1.91 2.53
N LEU A 42 -21.97 1.52 1.54
CA LEU A 42 -20.78 2.27 1.13
C LEU A 42 -21.14 3.63 0.54
N GLU A 43 -22.22 3.74 -0.23
CA GLU A 43 -22.76 5.01 -0.75
C GLU A 43 -23.29 5.88 0.40
N GLU A 44 -24.06 5.31 1.32
CA GLU A 44 -24.61 6.01 2.49
C GLU A 44 -23.51 6.62 3.36
N ILE A 45 -22.44 5.88 3.61
CA ILE A 45 -21.29 6.40 4.35
C ILE A 45 -20.33 7.20 3.46
N GLY A 46 -20.57 7.39 2.17
CA GLY A 46 -19.74 8.19 1.26
C GLY A 46 -18.40 7.56 0.87
N PHE A 47 -18.22 6.26 1.09
CA PHE A 47 -17.03 5.48 0.70
C PHE A 47 -17.13 4.95 -0.74
N GLY A 48 -18.34 4.81 -1.27
CA GLY A 48 -18.62 4.56 -2.68
C GLY A 48 -19.50 5.66 -3.26
N ARG A 49 -19.56 5.76 -4.59
CA ARG A 49 -20.54 6.59 -5.30
C ARG A 49 -20.82 6.03 -6.68
N ARG A 50 -22.03 6.30 -7.20
CA ARG A 50 -22.33 6.08 -8.62
C ARG A 50 -21.78 7.20 -9.50
N LEU A 51 -21.37 6.80 -10.70
CA LEU A 51 -21.01 7.72 -11.77
C LEU A 51 -22.26 8.29 -12.47
N PRO A 52 -22.13 9.43 -13.18
CA PRO A 52 -23.19 9.92 -14.06
C PRO A 52 -23.65 8.81 -15.01
N GLY A 53 -24.96 8.57 -15.09
CA GLY A 53 -25.54 7.43 -15.83
C GLY A 53 -25.92 6.23 -14.97
N GLY A 54 -25.56 6.21 -13.67
CA GLY A 54 -26.14 5.34 -12.64
C GLY A 54 -25.75 3.87 -12.65
N GLN A 55 -25.15 3.36 -13.74
CA GLN A 55 -24.78 1.96 -13.89
C GLN A 55 -23.46 1.59 -13.21
N LYS A 56 -22.48 2.50 -13.23
CA LYS A 56 -21.13 2.26 -12.70
C LYS A 56 -20.91 2.91 -11.34
N PHE A 57 -20.08 2.27 -10.54
CA PHE A 57 -19.63 2.70 -9.23
C PHE A 57 -18.15 3.04 -9.24
N THR A 58 -17.74 3.90 -8.32
CA THR A 58 -16.35 4.27 -8.05
C THR A 58 -16.18 4.62 -6.57
N LEU A 59 -14.95 4.87 -6.12
CA LEU A 59 -14.71 5.36 -4.76
C LEU A 59 -15.35 6.73 -4.52
N GLY A 60 -15.95 6.86 -3.33
CA GLY A 60 -16.43 8.12 -2.80
C GLY A 60 -15.31 8.99 -2.25
N LEU A 61 -15.56 10.28 -2.07
CA LEU A 61 -14.52 11.24 -1.63
C LEU A 61 -14.27 11.19 -0.12
N ARG A 62 -15.11 10.53 0.68
CA ARG A 62 -14.95 10.53 2.14
C ARG A 62 -13.64 9.91 2.60
N HIS A 63 -13.00 9.06 1.80
CA HIS A 63 -11.67 8.50 2.11
C HIS A 63 -10.61 9.59 2.36
N PHE A 64 -10.74 10.76 1.74
CA PHE A 64 -9.82 11.89 1.94
C PHE A 64 -9.85 12.45 3.36
N GLU A 65 -10.98 12.40 4.05
CA GLU A 65 -11.14 12.96 5.39
C GLU A 65 -10.24 12.26 6.43
N PRO A 66 -10.41 10.94 6.70
CA PRO A 66 -9.52 10.24 7.62
C PRO A 66 -8.11 10.09 7.04
N GLY A 67 -7.96 10.01 5.71
CA GLY A 67 -6.67 9.94 5.04
C GLY A 67 -5.79 11.15 5.34
N THR A 68 -6.33 12.35 5.17
CA THR A 68 -5.62 13.61 5.45
C THR A 68 -5.23 13.72 6.93
N ILE A 69 -6.12 13.37 7.85
CA ILE A 69 -5.85 13.38 9.29
C ILE A 69 -4.74 12.38 9.64
N THR A 70 -4.77 11.18 9.06
CA THR A 70 -3.77 10.13 9.28
C THR A 70 -2.40 10.58 8.77
N VAL A 71 -2.35 11.13 7.56
CA VAL A 71 -1.11 11.66 6.96
C VAL A 71 -0.55 12.82 7.77
N ALA A 72 -1.39 13.73 8.28
CA ALA A 72 -0.96 14.85 9.11
C ALA A 72 -0.33 14.41 10.45
N LYS A 73 -0.75 13.26 11.00
CA LYS A 73 -0.14 12.67 12.21
C LYS A 73 1.23 12.04 11.95
N LEU A 74 1.54 11.71 10.70
CA LEU A 74 2.87 11.25 10.30
C LEU A 74 3.81 12.46 10.21
N SER A 75 4.19 13.01 11.37
CA SER A 75 5.06 14.20 11.52
C SER A 75 6.38 14.12 10.75
N ILE A 76 6.80 12.90 10.41
CA ILE A 76 8.01 12.64 9.63
C ILE A 76 7.87 13.08 8.17
N ARG A 77 6.64 13.16 7.62
CA ARG A 77 6.41 13.60 6.24
C ARG A 77 6.94 15.01 6.01
N ASP A 78 6.52 15.94 6.86
CA ASP A 78 6.87 17.36 6.73
C ASP A 78 8.37 17.59 6.99
N GLN A 79 9.00 16.75 7.82
CA GLN A 79 10.44 16.80 8.08
C GLN A 79 11.29 16.18 6.97
N ALA A 80 10.78 15.14 6.29
CA ALA A 80 11.52 14.39 5.30
C ALA A 80 11.40 14.98 3.89
N ILE A 81 10.28 15.62 3.55
CA ILE A 81 9.98 16.02 2.17
C ILE A 81 11.05 16.94 1.55
N SER A 82 11.49 17.97 2.26
CA SER A 82 12.50 18.91 1.75
C SER A 82 13.85 18.23 1.52
N ARG A 83 14.24 17.29 2.40
CA ARG A 83 15.49 16.54 2.26
C ARG A 83 15.44 15.56 1.09
N LEU A 84 14.31 14.88 0.92
CA LEU A 84 14.09 13.96 -0.20
C LEU A 84 14.07 14.70 -1.54
N GLN A 85 13.47 15.90 -1.60
CA GLN A 85 13.50 16.76 -2.79
C GLN A 85 14.93 17.15 -3.16
N GLN A 86 15.72 17.59 -2.18
CA GLN A 86 17.11 17.93 -2.41
C GLN A 86 17.90 16.72 -2.94
N LEU A 87 17.78 15.56 -2.29
CA LEU A 87 18.47 14.33 -2.70
C LEU A 87 18.04 13.88 -4.10
N SER A 88 16.74 13.85 -4.36
CA SER A 88 16.18 13.43 -5.64
C SER A 88 16.68 14.32 -6.78
N GLN A 89 16.74 15.63 -6.56
CA GLN A 89 17.21 16.58 -7.56
C GLN A 89 18.73 16.50 -7.78
N GLN A 90 19.51 16.30 -6.72
CA GLN A 90 20.97 16.18 -6.80
C GLN A 90 21.39 14.89 -7.52
N GLU A 91 20.82 13.76 -7.13
CA GLU A 91 21.20 12.44 -7.63
C GLU A 91 20.42 12.04 -8.90
N LYS A 92 19.40 12.82 -9.28
CA LYS A 92 18.50 12.55 -10.41
C LYS A 92 17.83 11.16 -10.32
N VAL A 93 17.49 10.74 -9.11
CA VAL A 93 16.81 9.46 -8.84
C VAL A 93 15.50 9.69 -8.09
N THR A 94 14.56 8.76 -8.26
CA THR A 94 13.36 8.71 -7.41
C THR A 94 13.76 8.35 -5.99
N CYS A 95 13.36 9.18 -5.02
CA CYS A 95 13.54 8.91 -3.60
C CYS A 95 12.21 8.50 -2.95
N GLN A 96 12.26 7.54 -2.05
CA GLN A 96 11.10 7.06 -1.30
C GLN A 96 11.38 7.09 0.19
N HIS A 97 10.35 7.39 0.97
CA HIS A 97 10.36 7.26 2.41
C HIS A 97 9.16 6.44 2.83
N GLY A 98 9.39 5.44 3.67
CA GLY A 98 8.32 4.59 4.15
C GLY A 98 8.46 4.25 5.62
N ALA A 99 7.43 3.57 6.12
CA ALA A 99 7.33 3.10 7.48
C ALA A 99 7.03 1.61 7.50
N LEU A 100 7.37 0.96 8.61
CA LEU A 100 6.91 -0.39 8.89
C LEU A 100 5.44 -0.34 9.30
N ASP A 101 4.59 -1.05 8.57
CA ASP A 101 3.20 -1.30 8.94
C ASP A 101 2.97 -2.81 9.02
N SER A 102 2.79 -3.30 10.24
CA SER A 102 2.62 -4.72 10.54
C SER A 102 3.77 -5.57 9.99
N THR A 103 3.56 -6.30 8.89
CA THR A 103 4.55 -7.19 8.26
C THR A 103 5.07 -6.65 6.92
N GLN A 104 4.77 -5.39 6.59
CA GLN A 104 5.11 -4.79 5.30
C GLN A 104 5.74 -3.41 5.48
N SER A 105 6.57 -3.03 4.52
CA SER A 105 7.01 -1.65 4.38
C SER A 105 6.01 -0.90 3.50
N VAL A 106 5.60 0.29 3.94
CA VAL A 106 4.64 1.16 3.23
C VAL A 106 5.34 2.43 2.83
N SER A 107 5.39 2.73 1.54
CA SER A 107 5.89 4.03 1.06
C SER A 107 4.90 5.13 1.43
N VAL A 108 5.32 6.05 2.28
CA VAL A 108 4.54 7.20 2.75
C VAL A 108 4.82 8.44 1.91
N LEU A 109 6.03 8.54 1.33
CA LEU A 109 6.41 9.59 0.40
C LEU A 109 7.20 9.03 -0.77
N LYS A 110 6.96 9.63 -1.93
CA LYS A 110 7.74 9.45 -3.14
C LYS A 110 8.03 10.83 -3.71
N VAL A 111 9.29 11.08 -4.04
CA VAL A 111 9.73 12.30 -4.73
C VAL A 111 10.48 11.86 -5.97
N ASP A 112 10.07 12.38 -7.11
CA ASP A 112 10.70 12.14 -8.41
C ASP A 112 11.49 13.39 -8.83
N PRO A 113 12.61 13.23 -9.56
CA PRO A 113 13.33 14.38 -10.12
C PRO A 113 12.51 15.04 -11.23
N HIS A 114 12.79 16.32 -11.51
CA HIS A 114 11.99 17.10 -12.47
C HIS A 114 11.86 16.48 -13.87
N ASP A 115 12.91 15.79 -14.34
CA ASP A 115 12.95 15.18 -15.69
C ASP A 115 12.59 13.68 -15.67
N ALA A 116 11.97 13.18 -14.61
CA ALA A 116 11.62 11.77 -14.50
C ALA A 116 10.55 11.37 -15.51
N ILE A 117 10.79 10.31 -16.27
CA ILE A 117 9.71 9.55 -16.89
C ILE A 117 8.95 8.86 -15.75
N LEU A 118 7.74 9.33 -15.46
CA LEU A 118 6.91 8.83 -14.38
C LEU A 118 6.36 7.44 -14.75
N ILE A 119 7.12 6.39 -14.42
CA ILE A 119 6.73 5.01 -14.77
C ILE A 119 5.66 4.44 -13.83
N ASN A 120 5.36 5.07 -12.69
CA ASN A 120 4.26 4.62 -11.82
C ASN A 120 3.61 5.80 -11.11
N SER A 121 2.28 5.86 -11.24
CA SER A 121 1.35 6.73 -10.52
C SER A 121 1.53 6.62 -9.00
N TRP A 122 0.97 7.59 -8.29
CA TRP A 122 1.00 7.80 -6.83
C TRP A 122 0.35 6.66 -6.02
N GLU A 123 0.72 5.41 -6.26
CA GLU A 123 0.24 4.28 -5.48
C GLU A 123 1.08 4.16 -4.22
N VAL A 124 0.42 4.21 -3.05
CA VAL A 124 1.00 3.78 -1.78
C VAL A 124 1.42 2.32 -1.94
N LYS A 125 2.71 2.10 -2.17
CA LYS A 125 3.23 0.77 -2.45
C LYS A 125 3.55 0.07 -1.14
N ARG A 126 2.86 -1.03 -0.90
CA ARG A 126 3.23 -2.04 0.10
C ARG A 126 4.29 -2.95 -0.50
N LEU A 127 5.41 -3.10 0.20
CA LEU A 127 6.54 -3.92 -0.22
C LEU A 127 6.89 -4.91 0.90
N THR A 128 7.10 -6.17 0.52
CA THR A 128 7.58 -7.23 1.43
C THR A 128 8.96 -6.87 1.98
N LEU A 129 9.18 -7.15 3.27
CA LEU A 129 10.38 -6.70 3.99
C LEU A 129 11.68 -7.31 3.44
N ASN A 130 11.64 -8.54 2.94
CA ASN A 130 12.81 -9.23 2.38
C ASN A 130 13.13 -8.88 0.92
N LEU A 131 12.20 -8.27 0.19
CA LEU A 131 12.34 -8.00 -1.25
C LEU A 131 12.69 -6.55 -1.58
N SER A 132 12.60 -5.62 -0.63
CA SER A 132 12.91 -4.21 -0.85
C SER A 132 14.06 -3.73 0.03
N ALA A 133 14.87 -2.79 -0.47
CA ALA A 133 15.91 -2.15 0.32
C ALA A 133 15.33 -1.44 1.56
N MET A 134 14.22 -0.72 1.39
CA MET A 134 13.50 -0.06 2.49
C MET A 134 13.05 -1.06 3.56
N GLY A 135 12.49 -2.20 3.14
CA GLY A 135 12.06 -3.26 4.05
C GLY A 135 13.21 -3.84 4.86
N LYS A 136 14.36 -4.08 4.22
CA LYS A 136 15.58 -4.56 4.88
C LYS A 136 16.11 -3.58 5.90
N VAL A 137 16.22 -2.30 5.55
CA VAL A 137 16.67 -1.24 6.48
C VAL A 137 15.71 -1.11 7.65
N LEU A 138 14.39 -1.09 7.40
CA LEU A 138 13.40 -1.01 8.47
C LEU A 138 13.49 -2.21 9.42
N LEU A 139 13.78 -3.40 8.90
CA LEU A 139 13.87 -4.63 9.68
C LEU A 139 15.21 -4.80 10.43
N ALA A 140 16.32 -4.33 9.85
CA ALA A 140 17.66 -4.42 10.44
C ALA A 140 17.77 -3.66 11.77
N TRP A 141 17.02 -2.56 11.91
CA TRP A 141 17.08 -1.64 13.05
C TRP A 141 15.97 -1.87 14.10
N LEU A 142 15.20 -2.95 13.99
CA LEU A 142 14.23 -3.33 15.03
C LEU A 142 14.90 -4.03 16.21
N PRO A 143 14.26 -4.04 17.40
CA PRO A 143 14.63 -4.95 18.47
C PRO A 143 14.67 -6.39 17.97
N ARG A 144 15.68 -7.15 18.38
CA ARG A 144 15.96 -8.50 17.88
C ARG A 144 14.74 -9.43 17.94
N GLU A 145 13.99 -9.38 19.03
CA GLU A 145 12.76 -10.16 19.22
C GLU A 145 11.74 -9.86 18.12
N ARG A 146 11.52 -8.58 17.81
CA ARG A 146 10.58 -8.16 16.77
C ARG A 146 11.09 -8.49 15.37
N GLN A 147 12.40 -8.39 15.15
CA GLN A 147 13.02 -8.80 13.91
C GLN A 147 12.78 -10.30 13.66
N ASP A 148 13.02 -11.14 14.66
CA ASP A 148 12.82 -12.59 14.56
C ASP A 148 11.35 -12.95 14.31
N GLU A 149 10.41 -12.35 15.05
CA GLU A 149 8.96 -12.52 14.82
C GLU A 149 8.56 -12.24 13.36
N LEU A 150 9.04 -11.12 12.82
CA LEU A 150 8.72 -10.72 11.46
C LEU A 150 9.35 -11.67 10.45
N ILE A 151 10.63 -12.01 10.60
CA ILE A 151 11.32 -12.96 9.71
C ILE A 151 10.62 -14.31 9.70
N GLU A 152 10.13 -14.78 10.84
CA GLU A 152 9.40 -16.05 10.90
C GLU A 152 8.10 -16.03 10.10
N SER A 153 7.43 -14.88 10.04
CA SER A 153 6.20 -14.67 9.27
C SER A 153 6.41 -14.45 7.77
N LEU A 154 7.65 -14.23 7.31
CA LEU A 154 7.93 -13.93 5.90
C LEU A 154 7.97 -15.20 5.05
N GLU A 155 7.43 -15.07 3.84
CA GLU A 155 7.64 -16.04 2.76
C GLU A 155 8.90 -15.68 1.96
N PHE A 156 9.75 -16.69 1.72
CA PHE A 156 11.00 -16.55 0.99
C PHE A 156 10.86 -17.14 -0.40
N LEU A 157 10.28 -16.35 -1.31
CA LEU A 157 10.06 -16.74 -2.70
C LEU A 157 11.22 -16.28 -3.60
N PRO A 158 11.68 -17.11 -4.55
CA PRO A 158 12.73 -16.76 -5.50
C PRO A 158 12.19 -15.85 -6.62
N VAL A 159 11.76 -14.62 -6.27
CA VAL A 159 11.16 -13.67 -7.22
C VAL A 159 12.18 -13.19 -8.27
N THR A 160 13.45 -13.11 -7.87
CA THR A 160 14.59 -12.76 -8.71
C THR A 160 15.79 -13.64 -8.36
N PRO A 161 16.80 -13.77 -9.23
CA PRO A 161 18.01 -14.55 -8.94
C PRO A 161 18.79 -14.10 -7.69
N LYS A 162 18.55 -12.87 -7.19
CA LYS A 162 19.18 -12.32 -5.98
C LYS A 162 18.25 -12.32 -4.76
N SER A 163 17.09 -12.96 -4.85
CA SER A 163 16.15 -13.03 -3.73
C SER A 163 16.67 -13.99 -2.69
N PHE A 164 16.58 -13.62 -1.42
CA PHE A 164 16.85 -14.56 -0.34
C PHE A 164 15.80 -15.66 -0.36
N VAL A 165 16.26 -16.90 -0.30
CA VAL A 165 15.41 -18.11 -0.26
C VAL A 165 15.46 -18.81 1.10
N ASP A 166 16.27 -18.29 2.03
CA ASP A 166 16.48 -18.85 3.35
C ASP A 166 16.52 -17.75 4.43
N LYS A 167 15.92 -18.04 5.60
CA LYS A 167 15.82 -17.12 6.74
C LYS A 167 17.18 -16.80 7.33
N ASN A 168 18.11 -17.76 7.40
CA ASN A 168 19.42 -17.54 8.01
C ASN A 168 20.31 -16.68 7.12
N GLN A 169 20.29 -16.90 5.80
CA GLN A 169 20.95 -16.00 4.86
C GLN A 169 20.44 -14.57 4.98
N PHE A 170 19.13 -14.41 5.14
CA PHE A 170 18.53 -13.10 5.32
C PHE A 170 18.92 -12.45 6.65
N ARG A 171 18.89 -13.19 7.77
CA ARG A 171 19.36 -12.71 9.08
C ARG A 171 20.81 -12.22 9.01
N ASN A 172 21.69 -13.00 8.38
CA ASN A 172 23.10 -12.62 8.22
C ASN A 172 23.23 -11.32 7.43
N HIS A 173 22.47 -11.18 6.34
CA HIS A 173 22.48 -9.94 5.56
C HIS A 173 22.00 -8.73 6.38
N LEU A 174 20.99 -8.89 7.24
CA LEU A 174 20.51 -7.79 8.09
C LEU A 174 21.54 -7.34 9.12
N ALA A 175 22.53 -8.17 9.48
CA ALA A 175 23.63 -7.77 10.35
C ALA A 175 24.67 -6.89 9.64
N ASP A 176 24.70 -6.90 8.30
CA ASP A 176 25.58 -6.07 7.47
C ASP A 176 24.96 -4.72 7.07
N VAL A 177 23.68 -4.49 7.41
CA VAL A 177 22.89 -3.29 7.06
C VAL A 177 22.93 -2.27 8.19
#